data_AF-A0A9P7K9J6-F1
#
_entry.id   AF-A0A9P7K9J6-F1
#
_cell.length_a   1.000
_cell.length_b   1.000
_cell.length_c   1.000
_cell.angle_alpha   90.00
_cell.angle_beta   90.00
_cell.angle_gamma   90.00
#
_symmetry.space_group_name_H-M   'P 1'
#
loop_
_entity.id
_entity.type
_entity.pdbx_description
1 polymer ?
#
loop_
_entity_poly.entity_id
_entity_poly.type
_entity_poly.pdbx_seq_one_letter_code
_entity_poly.pdbx_strand_id
1 'polypeptide(L)'
;MRCDRISPGEARQAIANGAKEIDMVINIGALKSGDYPLVFDDIRSVVEVAEVSGDCIVKVILETVFLSDEEKIAASFISAEAGAAFVKTCTGFLGGAASVADVALMKKTVQYKGNVKVKASAGVRSLKTCLEMLAAGADRIGTSSGVAIMQNVESNAGY
;
A
#
# COMPACT_ATOMS: atom_id res chain seq x y z
N MET A 1 -7.27 -16.14 3.46
CA MET A 1 -6.61 -14.93 3.97
C MET A 1 -7.68 -13.86 4.04
N ARG A 2 -8.02 -13.35 5.23
CA ARG A 2 -9.08 -12.34 5.36
C ARG A 2 -8.53 -11.01 4.83
N CYS A 3 -9.36 -10.28 4.11
CA CYS A 3 -9.09 -8.93 3.62
C CYS A 3 -9.58 -7.92 4.69
N ASP A 4 -9.19 -8.14 5.95
CA ASP A 4 -9.52 -7.29 7.08
C ASP A 4 -8.33 -6.41 7.47
N ARG A 5 -8.65 -5.29 8.14
CA ARG A 5 -7.66 -4.36 8.67
C ARG A 5 -6.85 -5.06 9.75
N ILE A 6 -5.53 -4.92 9.72
CA ILE A 6 -4.68 -5.49 10.77
C ILE A 6 -4.85 -4.67 12.05
N SER A 7 -5.16 -5.34 13.14
CA SER A 7 -5.17 -4.70 14.46
C SER A 7 -3.74 -4.53 15.00
N PRO A 8 -3.51 -3.60 15.94
CA PRO A 8 -2.21 -3.48 16.63
C PRO A 8 -1.75 -4.78 17.30
N GLY A 9 -2.69 -5.61 17.78
CA GLY A 9 -2.39 -6.93 18.36
C GLY A 9 -1.85 -7.91 17.34
N GLU A 10 -2.45 -7.98 16.15
CA GLU A 10 -1.98 -8.82 15.04
C GLU A 10 -0.63 -8.34 14.50
N ALA A 11 -0.44 -7.02 14.38
CA ALA A 11 0.85 -6.44 14.00
C ALA A 11 1.95 -6.83 14.99
N ARG A 12 1.68 -6.72 16.30
CA ARG A 12 2.61 -7.12 17.36
C ARG A 12 2.96 -8.60 17.28
N GLN A 13 1.97 -9.46 17.04
CA GLN A 13 2.19 -10.89 16.89
C GLN A 13 3.00 -11.22 15.63
N ALA A 14 2.70 -10.58 14.50
CA ALA A 14 3.43 -10.78 13.26
C ALA A 14 4.90 -10.36 13.41
N ILE A 15 5.15 -9.23 14.07
CA ILE A 15 6.51 -8.74 14.38
C ILE A 15 7.22 -9.71 15.33
N ALA A 16 6.56 -10.19 16.40
CA ALA A 16 7.13 -11.19 17.30
C ALA A 16 7.49 -12.50 16.57
N ASN A 17 6.76 -12.83 15.50
CA ASN A 17 7.03 -13.97 14.62
C ASN A 17 8.13 -13.67 13.56
N GLY A 18 8.75 -12.49 13.60
CA GLY A 18 9.88 -12.12 12.75
C GLY A 18 9.54 -11.26 11.52
N ALA A 19 8.30 -10.79 11.37
CA ALA A 19 7.94 -9.90 10.26
C ALA A 19 8.69 -8.56 10.32
N LYS A 20 9.39 -8.21 9.24
CA LYS A 20 10.09 -6.91 9.08
C LYS A 20 9.28 -5.86 8.34
N GLU A 21 8.15 -6.26 7.77
CA GLU A 21 7.25 -5.32 7.12
C GLU A 21 5.80 -5.75 7.33
N ILE A 22 4.92 -4.78 7.55
CA ILE A 22 3.47 -4.97 7.66
C ILE A 22 2.80 -4.21 6.52
N ASP A 23 1.92 -4.88 5.77
CA ASP A 23 1.02 -4.25 4.81
C ASP A 23 -0.38 -4.21 5.44
N MET A 24 -0.81 -3.06 5.96
CA MET A 24 -2.16 -2.88 6.53
C MET A 24 -3.14 -2.33 5.47
N VAL A 25 -4.44 -2.56 5.65
CA VAL A 25 -5.49 -1.93 4.84
C VAL A 25 -6.11 -0.78 5.63
N ILE A 26 -6.35 0.37 5.00
CA ILE A 26 -7.01 1.51 5.65
C ILE A 26 -8.46 1.21 6.02
N ASN A 27 -8.99 2.00 6.95
CA ASN A 27 -10.43 2.10 7.14
C ASN A 27 -11.11 2.90 6.01
N ILE A 28 -11.45 2.21 4.93
CA ILE A 28 -12.14 2.79 3.76
C ILE A 28 -13.48 3.42 4.18
N GLY A 29 -14.22 2.78 5.09
CA GLY A 29 -15.51 3.30 5.57
C GLY A 29 -15.35 4.66 6.26
N ALA A 30 -14.39 4.77 7.17
CA ALA A 30 -14.06 6.03 7.84
C ALA A 30 -13.63 7.11 6.85
N LEU A 31 -12.72 6.77 5.92
CA LEU A 31 -12.27 7.69 4.86
C LEU A 31 -13.45 8.24 4.05
N LYS A 32 -14.34 7.37 3.58
CA LYS A 32 -15.52 7.74 2.78
C LYS A 32 -16.54 8.59 3.56
N SER A 33 -16.61 8.39 4.87
CA SER A 33 -17.44 9.21 5.75
C SER A 33 -16.81 10.56 6.14
N GLY A 34 -15.55 10.81 5.73
CA GLY A 34 -14.80 12.02 6.09
C GLY A 34 -14.23 12.00 7.52
N ASP A 35 -14.26 10.86 8.20
CA ASP A 35 -13.69 10.69 9.54
C ASP A 35 -12.17 10.45 9.44
N TYR A 36 -11.46 11.49 9.01
CA TYR A 36 -10.01 11.46 8.87
C TYR A 36 -9.25 11.24 10.18
N PRO A 37 -9.68 11.76 11.35
CA PRO A 37 -9.06 11.42 12.62
C PRO A 37 -9.06 9.90 12.89
N LEU A 38 -10.19 9.22 12.65
CA LEU A 38 -10.26 7.78 12.83
C LEU A 38 -9.32 7.04 11.86
N VAL A 39 -9.19 7.49 10.61
CA VAL A 39 -8.22 6.91 9.66
C VAL A 39 -6.78 7.10 10.15
N PHE A 40 -6.45 8.30 10.63
CA PHE A 40 -5.13 8.62 11.14
C PHE A 40 -4.78 7.75 12.35
N ASP A 41 -5.66 7.68 13.35
CA ASP A 41 -5.44 6.94 14.59
C ASP A 41 -5.32 5.42 14.34
N ASP A 42 -6.12 4.88 13.42
CA ASP A 42 -6.06 3.47 13.00
C ASP A 42 -4.67 3.13 12.43
N ILE A 43 -4.15 3.98 11.52
CA ILE A 43 -2.81 3.79 10.92
C ILE A 43 -1.71 4.00 11.98
N ARG A 44 -1.80 5.09 12.75
CA ARG A 44 -0.78 5.48 13.72
C ARG A 44 -0.58 4.38 14.78
N SER A 45 -1.67 3.77 15.24
CA SER A 45 -1.61 2.69 16.22
C SER A 45 -0.80 1.47 15.74
N VAL A 46 -0.82 1.15 14.45
CA VAL A 46 -0.02 0.07 13.85
C VAL A 46 1.43 0.51 13.64
N VAL A 47 1.63 1.77 13.21
CA VAL A 47 2.97 2.37 13.07
C VAL A 47 3.72 2.38 14.40
N GLU A 48 3.07 2.76 15.50
CA GLU A 48 3.69 2.78 16.83
C GLU A 48 4.15 1.39 17.29
N VAL A 49 3.38 0.35 16.99
CA VAL A 49 3.79 -1.03 17.29
C VAL A 49 5.05 -1.42 16.52
N ALA A 50 5.16 -1.00 15.26
CA ALA A 50 6.33 -1.25 14.43
C ALA A 50 7.55 -0.41 14.86
N GLU A 51 7.35 0.85 15.24
CA GLU A 51 8.41 1.73 15.78
C GLU A 51 9.02 1.17 17.07
N VAL A 52 8.18 0.66 17.98
CA VAL A 52 8.64 0.03 19.23
C VAL A 52 9.49 -1.22 18.98
N SER A 53 9.28 -1.93 17.87
CA SER A 53 10.13 -3.08 17.51
C SER A 53 11.49 -2.66 16.95
N GLY A 54 11.59 -1.46 16.40
CA GLY A 54 12.82 -0.83 15.91
C GLY A 54 13.29 -1.27 14.51
N ASP A 55 12.67 -2.29 13.92
CA ASP A 55 13.11 -2.88 12.65
C ASP A 55 11.97 -3.31 11.70
N CYS A 56 10.74 -2.89 12.01
CA CYS A 56 9.57 -3.17 11.18
C CYS A 56 9.05 -1.89 10.52
N ILE A 57 8.69 -1.97 9.25
CA ILE A 57 8.06 -0.86 8.52
C ILE A 57 6.60 -1.14 8.20
N VAL A 58 5.77 -0.09 8.19
CA VAL A 58 4.34 -0.18 7.83
C VAL A 58 4.10 0.38 6.43
N LYS A 59 3.32 -0.36 5.65
CA LYS A 59 2.79 0.03 4.34
C LYS A 59 1.28 0.06 4.42
N VAL A 60 0.68 1.10 3.87
CA VAL A 60 -0.75 1.33 3.98
C VAL A 60 -1.42 1.13 2.63
N ILE A 61 -2.22 0.07 2.49
CA ILE A 61 -3.02 -0.25 1.32
C ILE A 61 -4.26 0.64 1.32
N LEU A 62 -4.39 1.47 0.29
CA LEU A 62 -5.52 2.40 0.15
C LEU A 62 -6.74 1.74 -0.49
N GLU A 63 -6.52 0.68 -1.27
CA GLU A 63 -7.52 0.04 -2.12
C GLU A 63 -8.12 1.03 -3.13
N THR A 64 -7.24 1.59 -3.98
CA THR A 64 -7.52 2.74 -4.85
C THR A 64 -8.71 2.53 -5.80
N VAL A 65 -9.09 1.28 -6.07
CA VAL A 65 -10.22 0.91 -6.95
C VAL A 65 -11.57 1.36 -6.42
N PHE A 66 -11.69 1.63 -5.11
CA PHE A 66 -12.90 2.16 -4.49
C PHE A 66 -12.85 3.66 -4.23
N LEU A 67 -11.73 4.32 -4.52
CA LEU A 67 -11.48 5.69 -4.11
C LEU A 67 -11.57 6.67 -5.30
N SER A 68 -12.13 7.85 -5.07
CA SER A 68 -11.94 9.00 -5.97
C SER A 68 -10.52 9.53 -5.89
N ASP A 69 -10.13 10.41 -6.80
CA ASP A 69 -8.78 11.01 -6.76
C ASP A 69 -8.59 11.87 -5.49
N GLU A 70 -9.63 12.57 -5.03
CA GLU A 70 -9.61 13.31 -3.77
C GLU A 70 -9.42 12.39 -2.57
N GLU A 71 -10.13 11.26 -2.54
CA GLU A 71 -10.00 10.26 -1.47
C GLU A 71 -8.61 9.61 -1.49
N LYS A 72 -8.02 9.34 -2.66
CA LYS A 72 -6.64 8.84 -2.79
C LYS A 72 -5.62 9.84 -2.27
N ILE A 73 -5.82 11.13 -2.56
CA ILE A 73 -4.97 12.21 -2.02
C ILE A 73 -5.08 12.24 -0.50
N ALA A 74 -6.30 12.30 0.05
CA ALA A 74 -6.52 12.33 1.49
C ALA A 74 -5.90 11.11 2.19
N ALA A 75 -6.17 9.91 1.69
CA ALA A 75 -5.65 8.68 2.29
C ALA A 75 -4.13 8.59 2.21
N SER A 76 -3.53 8.99 1.08
CA SER A 76 -2.06 9.03 0.93
C SER A 76 -1.43 10.03 1.90
N PHE A 77 -2.01 11.22 2.02
CA PHE A 77 -1.54 12.27 2.91
C PHE A 77 -1.64 11.85 4.37
N ILE A 78 -2.79 11.34 4.81
CA ILE A 78 -3.01 10.86 6.19
C ILE A 78 -2.05 9.72 6.52
N SER A 79 -1.84 8.77 5.60
CA SER A 79 -0.89 7.67 5.80
C SER A 79 0.54 8.18 6.01
N ALA A 80 0.95 9.18 5.22
CA ALA A 80 2.27 9.80 5.33
C ALA A 80 2.43 10.56 6.66
N GLU A 81 1.40 11.28 7.11
CA GLU A 81 1.41 11.97 8.40
C GLU A 81 1.39 11.01 9.59
N ALA A 82 0.70 9.87 9.48
CA ALA A 82 0.67 8.83 10.52
C ALA A 82 2.02 8.09 10.69
N GLY A 83 2.98 8.31 9.80
CA GLY A 83 4.32 7.72 9.85
C GLY A 83 4.51 6.45 9.00
N ALA A 84 3.60 6.16 8.07
CA ALA A 84 3.77 5.01 7.17
C ALA A 84 5.01 5.18 6.28
N ALA A 85 5.78 4.11 6.11
CA ALA A 85 6.94 4.10 5.21
C ALA A 85 6.51 4.00 3.73
N PHE A 86 5.34 3.39 3.47
CA PHE A 86 4.79 3.26 2.13
C PHE A 86 3.28 3.51 2.11
N VAL A 87 2.83 4.06 0.99
CA VAL A 87 1.45 3.91 0.53
C VAL A 87 1.40 2.86 -0.58
N LYS A 88 0.37 2.02 -0.57
CA LYS A 88 0.20 0.87 -1.47
C LYS A 88 -1.16 0.94 -2.18
N THR A 89 -1.20 0.60 -3.45
CA THR A 89 -2.40 0.74 -4.29
C THR A 89 -3.52 -0.20 -3.85
N CYS A 90 -3.39 -1.50 -4.10
CA CYS A 90 -4.49 -2.47 -3.99
C CYS A 90 -4.10 -3.74 -3.25
N THR A 91 -5.08 -4.43 -2.67
CA THR A 91 -4.88 -5.76 -2.06
C THR A 91 -4.70 -6.85 -3.12
N GLY A 92 -5.39 -6.72 -4.25
CA GLY A 92 -5.45 -7.73 -5.32
C GLY A 92 -6.60 -8.72 -5.20
N PHE A 93 -7.43 -8.64 -4.16
CA PHE A 93 -8.57 -9.56 -3.95
C PHE A 93 -9.90 -9.04 -4.48
N LEU A 94 -10.02 -7.73 -4.72
CA LEU A 94 -11.30 -7.07 -5.03
C LEU A 94 -11.44 -6.67 -6.50
N GLY A 95 -10.81 -7.43 -7.40
CA GLY A 95 -11.06 -7.39 -8.86
C GLY A 95 -10.51 -6.18 -9.61
N GLY A 96 -9.88 -5.20 -8.93
CA GLY A 96 -9.22 -4.07 -9.57
C GLY A 96 -7.70 -4.09 -9.45
N ALA A 97 -7.03 -3.34 -10.33
CA ALA A 97 -5.57 -3.28 -10.44
C ALA A 97 -5.06 -1.86 -10.21
N ALA A 98 -3.79 -1.74 -9.81
CA ALA A 98 -3.11 -0.45 -9.82
C ALA A 98 -3.15 0.15 -11.22
N SER A 99 -3.56 1.41 -11.36
CA SER A 99 -3.35 2.16 -12.58
C SER A 99 -2.07 3.01 -12.49
N VAL A 100 -1.46 3.30 -13.64
CA VAL A 100 -0.32 4.23 -13.76
C VAL A 100 -0.69 5.61 -13.19
N ALA A 101 -1.93 6.04 -13.41
CA ALA A 101 -2.45 7.31 -12.90
C ALA A 101 -2.52 7.34 -11.36
N ASP A 102 -2.99 6.25 -10.73
CA ASP A 102 -3.04 6.15 -9.27
C ASP A 102 -1.63 6.24 -8.65
N VAL A 103 -0.67 5.53 -9.23
CA VAL A 103 0.72 5.54 -8.76
C VAL A 103 1.31 6.95 -8.85
N ALA A 104 1.14 7.63 -9.98
CA ALA A 104 1.63 8.99 -10.17
C ALA A 104 0.97 9.97 -9.21
N LEU A 105 -0.34 9.85 -9.00
CA LEU A 105 -1.10 10.67 -8.06
C LEU A 105 -0.59 10.46 -6.62
N MET A 106 -0.49 9.21 -6.18
CA MET A 106 0.00 8.86 -4.85
C MET A 106 1.43 9.38 -4.64
N LYS A 107 2.32 9.20 -5.63
CA LYS A 107 3.71 9.68 -5.56
C LYS A 107 3.76 11.19 -5.40
N LYS A 108 3.01 11.92 -6.23
CA LYS A 108 2.91 13.38 -6.15
C LYS A 108 2.39 13.84 -4.79
N THR A 109 1.45 13.11 -4.20
CA THR A 109 0.88 13.44 -2.89
C THR A 109 1.88 13.25 -1.75
N VAL A 110 2.67 12.18 -1.75
CA VAL A 110 3.56 11.88 -0.59
C VAL A 110 4.97 12.45 -0.72
N GLN A 111 5.35 12.97 -1.89
CA GLN A 111 6.73 13.44 -2.15
C GLN A 111 7.21 14.54 -1.19
N TYR A 112 6.31 15.35 -0.60
CA TYR A 112 6.67 16.43 0.31
C TYR A 112 7.36 15.92 1.61
N LYS A 113 7.10 14.67 2.03
CA LYS A 113 7.79 14.04 3.17
C LYS A 113 9.21 13.56 2.84
N GLY A 114 9.53 13.36 1.56
CA GLY A 114 10.84 12.90 1.07
C GLY A 114 11.20 11.44 1.36
N ASN A 115 10.69 10.83 2.43
CA ASN A 115 11.00 9.46 2.85
C ASN A 115 9.86 8.44 2.62
N VAL A 116 8.64 8.89 2.34
CA VAL A 116 7.49 8.02 2.06
C VAL A 116 7.53 7.53 0.61
N LYS A 117 7.36 6.22 0.44
CA LYS A 117 7.49 5.53 -0.85
C LYS A 117 6.15 5.00 -1.35
N VAL A 118 6.07 4.66 -2.63
CA VAL A 118 4.87 4.10 -3.26
C VAL A 118 5.09 2.64 -3.66
N LYS A 119 4.14 1.76 -3.31
CA LYS A 119 4.14 0.35 -3.74
C LYS A 119 2.95 0.10 -4.69
N ALA A 120 3.25 -0.20 -5.95
CA ALA A 120 2.24 -0.63 -6.92
C ALA A 120 2.00 -2.14 -6.78
N SER A 121 0.75 -2.56 -6.61
CA SER A 121 0.36 -3.97 -6.54
C SER A 121 -1.00 -4.25 -7.16
N ALA A 122 -1.24 -5.53 -7.47
CA ALA A 122 -2.36 -6.06 -8.23
C ALA A 122 -2.30 -5.68 -9.73
N GLY A 123 -2.29 -6.71 -10.59
CA GLY A 123 -2.33 -6.55 -12.05
C GLY A 123 -0.99 -6.35 -12.76
N VAL A 124 0.14 -6.25 -12.05
CA VAL A 124 1.48 -6.12 -12.66
C VAL A 124 2.01 -7.50 -13.07
N ARG A 125 1.73 -7.95 -14.30
CA ARG A 125 2.06 -9.31 -14.79
C ARG A 125 3.09 -9.38 -15.92
N SER A 126 3.53 -8.25 -16.45
CA SER A 126 4.50 -8.17 -17.54
C SER A 126 5.62 -7.18 -17.21
N LEU A 127 6.78 -7.35 -17.87
CA LEU A 127 7.89 -6.41 -17.75
C LEU A 127 7.48 -5.00 -18.18
N LYS A 128 6.67 -4.88 -19.24
CA LYS A 128 6.13 -3.60 -19.71
C LYS A 128 5.36 -2.87 -18.60
N THR A 129 4.37 -3.51 -18.00
CA THR A 129 3.56 -2.89 -16.93
C THR A 129 4.41 -2.59 -15.69
N CYS A 130 5.39 -3.44 -15.38
CA CYS A 130 6.35 -3.17 -14.30
C CYS A 130 7.11 -1.85 -14.54
N LEU A 131 7.68 -1.68 -15.75
CA LEU A 131 8.41 -0.47 -16.13
C LEU A 131 7.51 0.78 -16.15
N GLU A 132 6.26 0.66 -16.61
CA GLU A 132 5.29 1.75 -16.58
C GLU A 132 4.99 2.21 -15.14
N MET A 133 4.82 1.28 -14.19
CA MET A 133 4.60 1.62 -12.77
C MET A 133 5.82 2.28 -12.13
N LEU A 134 7.03 1.80 -12.45
CA LEU A 134 8.27 2.41 -11.97
C LEU A 134 8.43 3.83 -12.53
N ALA A 135 8.17 4.03 -13.82
CA ALA A 135 8.21 5.34 -14.46
C ALA A 135 7.18 6.32 -13.87
N ALA A 136 6.02 5.82 -13.42
CA ALA A 136 5.01 6.60 -12.72
C ALA A 136 5.42 7.00 -11.28
N GLY A 137 6.51 6.43 -10.75
CA GLY A 137 7.03 6.75 -9.43
C GLY A 137 6.82 5.68 -8.36
N ALA A 138 6.43 4.45 -8.73
CA ALA A 138 6.47 3.34 -7.80
C ALA A 138 7.91 3.04 -7.37
N ASP A 139 8.13 2.91 -6.06
CA ASP A 139 9.40 2.51 -5.46
C ASP A 139 9.47 0.98 -5.24
N ARG A 140 8.32 0.29 -5.27
CA ARG A 140 8.23 -1.16 -5.17
C ARG A 140 7.06 -1.74 -5.96
N ILE A 141 7.26 -2.95 -6.49
CA ILE A 141 6.23 -3.72 -7.17
C ILE A 141 5.82 -4.93 -6.31
N GLY A 142 4.52 -5.11 -6.09
CA GLY A 142 3.94 -6.33 -5.52
C GLY A 142 3.27 -7.16 -6.60
N THR A 143 3.83 -8.34 -6.89
CA THR A 143 3.34 -9.25 -7.94
C THR A 143 3.66 -10.71 -7.60
N SER A 144 2.80 -11.64 -8.03
CA SER A 144 3.06 -13.09 -8.05
C SER A 144 3.79 -13.53 -9.32
N SER A 145 3.87 -12.68 -10.35
CA SER A 145 4.49 -12.98 -11.65
C SER A 145 5.97 -12.58 -11.72
N GLY A 146 6.66 -12.45 -10.58
CA GLY A 146 8.03 -11.93 -10.52
C GLY A 146 9.02 -12.70 -11.40
N VAL A 147 8.99 -14.03 -11.36
CA VAL A 147 9.88 -14.88 -12.20
C VAL A 147 9.63 -14.66 -13.69
N ALA A 148 8.36 -14.63 -14.10
CA ALA A 148 7.96 -14.41 -15.48
C ALA A 148 8.41 -13.04 -16.00
N ILE A 149 8.21 -11.99 -15.20
CA ILE A 149 8.68 -10.64 -15.49
C ILE A 149 10.19 -10.60 -15.70
N MET A 150 10.96 -11.27 -14.85
CA MET A 150 12.42 -11.33 -14.95
C MET A 150 12.89 -12.11 -16.19
N GLN A 151 12.14 -13.12 -16.61
CA GLN A 151 12.40 -13.89 -17.83
C GLN A 151 11.85 -13.21 -19.09
N ASN A 152 11.19 -12.05 -18.95
CA ASN A 152 10.49 -11.34 -20.01
C ASN A 152 9.44 -12.21 -20.74
N VAL A 153 8.74 -13.05 -19.98
CA VAL A 153 7.61 -13.85 -20.46
C VAL A 153 6.33 -13.35 -19.81
N GLU A 154 5.22 -13.34 -20.54
CA GLU A 154 3.92 -12.98 -19.97
C GLU A 154 3.39 -14.13 -19.10
N SER A 155 2.91 -13.79 -17.91
CA SER A 155 2.35 -14.76 -16.97
C SER A 155 0.83 -14.73 -16.99
N ASN A 156 0.21 -15.89 -17.24
CA ASN A 156 -1.23 -16.11 -17.06
C ASN A 156 -1.61 -16.52 -15.62
N ALA A 157 -0.67 -16.51 -14.67
CA ALA A 157 -0.96 -16.84 -13.28
C ALA A 157 -1.94 -15.82 -12.67
N GLY A 158 -3.06 -16.34 -12.14
CA GLY A 158 -4.07 -15.57 -11.41
C GLY A 158 -3.59 -15.16 -10.01
N TYR A 159 -4.33 -14.23 -9.41
CA TYR A 159 -4.48 -14.12 -7.95
C TYR A 159 -5.81 -14.78 -7.58
#